data_AF-A0A1S3EDD6-F1
#
_entry.id   AF-A0A1S3EDD6-F1
#
_cell.length_a   1.000
_cell.length_b   1.000
_cell.length_c   1.000
_cell.angle_alpha   90.00
_cell.angle_beta   90.00
_cell.angle_gamma   90.00
#
_symmetry.space_group_name_H-M   'P 1'
#
loop_
_entity.id
_entity.type
_entity.pdbx_description
1 polymer ?
#
loop_
_entity_poly.entity_id
_entity_poly.type
_entity_poly.pdbx_seq_one_letter_code
_entity_poly.pdbx_strand_id
1 'polypeptide(L)'
;MDHRAVEQAERINTCNSPVLEYCGGAVSPEMQPPKLLWVKENLQEYWSMVFRWMDLSDWLSYRATGDDTRSLCTTVCKWTYLGHAHMQYINDKKSRDMEACGWDDEFWEEIGLGDLVEGHHAKIGRSVAFPGHPLGSGLTPTAAKELGLVPGIPVGTSLIDAHAGGVGVIESVPSSEAEEQDKEAICNRMVLVCGTSTCHMAVSRSKLFIPGVWGPFWSAMVPEYWLTEGGQSATGALLDHVIENHAASVRLANRAASQKISVFELLNKLLDTIMVEQNQSFLGALTEDLHVLPDFHGNRSPIADPKAKGVIYGLSLDTSDKQLALLYLATVQGIAYGTRHIVEHCNAHGHKINTLLACGGLSKNPIFIQEHADIIGCPIILPRESESVLLGAAILGAVATKKYDSLREAMKSLNAAGQVIHPSNDPKVKKYHDAKYKIFRGLYEQQLSNRSTMAQALA
;
A
#
# COMPACT_ATOMS: atom_id res chain seq x y z
N MET A 1 -10.28 -4.78 -5.82
CA MET A 1 -10.68 -4.54 -7.23
C MET A 1 -12.13 -4.86 -7.54
N ASP A 2 -12.75 -5.91 -6.98
CA ASP A 2 -14.22 -6.07 -7.13
C ASP A 2 -14.98 -4.95 -6.41
N HIS A 3 -15.85 -4.23 -7.13
CA HIS A 3 -16.66 -3.10 -6.64
C HIS A 3 -18.17 -3.39 -6.66
N ARG A 4 -18.61 -4.65 -6.65
CA ARG A 4 -20.05 -4.97 -6.66
C ARG A 4 -20.81 -4.39 -5.46
N ALA A 5 -20.09 -4.13 -4.37
CA ALA A 5 -20.63 -3.72 -3.08
C ALA A 5 -20.61 -2.20 -2.84
N VAL A 6 -20.64 -1.37 -3.90
CA VAL A 6 -20.65 0.10 -3.78
C VAL A 6 -21.85 0.59 -2.98
N GLU A 7 -23.06 0.14 -3.30
CA GLU A 7 -24.28 0.56 -2.60
C GLU A 7 -24.28 0.15 -1.11
N GLN A 8 -23.72 -1.01 -0.79
CA GLN A 8 -23.55 -1.48 0.58
C GLN A 8 -22.53 -0.62 1.33
N ALA A 9 -21.40 -0.29 0.70
CA ALA A 9 -20.39 0.58 1.30
C ALA A 9 -20.96 1.98 1.57
N GLU A 10 -21.69 2.56 0.62
CA GLU A 10 -22.36 3.85 0.80
C GLU A 10 -23.34 3.83 1.98
N ARG A 11 -24.16 2.78 2.10
CA ARG A 11 -25.05 2.60 3.26
C ARG A 11 -24.30 2.46 4.58
N ILE A 12 -23.28 1.61 4.64
CA ILE A 12 -22.45 1.47 5.84
C ILE A 12 -21.80 2.80 6.24
N ASN A 13 -21.37 3.60 5.25
CA ASN A 13 -20.77 4.91 5.50
C ASN A 13 -21.78 5.98 5.99
N THR A 14 -23.09 5.70 5.98
CA THR A 14 -24.08 6.55 6.64
C THR A 14 -24.20 6.27 8.15
N CYS A 15 -23.71 5.12 8.61
CA CYS A 15 -23.63 4.78 10.03
C CYS A 15 -22.57 5.66 10.70
N ASN A 16 -22.89 6.22 11.87
CA ASN A 16 -21.95 7.06 12.62
C ASN A 16 -21.19 6.22 13.66
N SER A 17 -20.53 5.14 13.21
CA SER A 17 -19.80 4.22 14.08
C SER A 17 -18.33 4.65 14.27
N PRO A 18 -17.80 4.64 15.52
CA PRO A 18 -16.39 4.91 15.81
C PRO A 18 -15.41 4.00 15.06
N VAL A 19 -15.85 2.81 14.63
CA VAL A 19 -15.05 1.85 13.89
C VAL A 19 -14.59 2.41 12.53
N LEU A 20 -15.42 3.24 11.90
CA LEU A 20 -15.14 3.84 10.60
C LEU A 20 -13.99 4.86 10.66
N GLU A 21 -13.71 5.44 11.83
CA GLU A 21 -12.59 6.37 12.02
C GLU A 21 -11.24 5.71 11.67
N TYR A 22 -11.10 4.41 11.92
CA TYR A 22 -9.89 3.64 11.60
C TYR A 22 -9.74 3.34 10.10
N CYS A 23 -10.84 3.48 9.33
CA CYS A 23 -10.82 3.33 7.88
C CYS A 23 -10.62 4.68 7.17
N GLY A 24 -10.17 5.72 7.88
CA GLY A 24 -10.06 7.08 7.33
C GLY A 24 -11.41 7.78 7.18
N GLY A 25 -12.43 7.33 7.92
CA GLY A 25 -13.78 7.92 7.97
C GLY A 25 -14.82 7.20 7.10
N ALA A 26 -14.42 6.26 6.24
CA ALA A 26 -15.33 5.50 5.38
C ALA A 26 -14.74 4.15 4.98
N VAL A 27 -15.56 3.10 4.93
CA VAL A 27 -15.18 1.82 4.33
C VAL A 27 -15.21 1.91 2.80
N SER A 28 -14.24 1.23 2.18
CA SER A 28 -14.20 1.03 0.73
C SER A 28 -15.09 -0.16 0.33
N PRO A 29 -15.72 -0.15 -0.86
CA PRO A 29 -16.40 -1.34 -1.39
C PRO A 29 -15.47 -2.56 -1.58
N GLU A 30 -14.16 -2.34 -1.53
CA GLU A 30 -13.17 -3.41 -1.59
C GLU A 30 -12.96 -4.11 -0.23
N MET A 31 -13.40 -3.53 0.88
CA MET A 31 -13.33 -4.13 2.20
C MET A 31 -14.40 -5.22 2.39
N GLN A 32 -14.25 -6.02 3.44
CA GLN A 32 -15.03 -7.24 3.60
C GLN A 32 -16.48 -6.99 4.08
N PRO A 33 -16.77 -6.07 5.02
CA PRO A 33 -18.15 -5.85 5.48
C PRO A 33 -19.13 -5.48 4.35
N PRO A 34 -18.82 -4.54 3.42
CA PRO A 34 -19.69 -4.27 2.28
C PRO A 34 -19.93 -5.50 1.40
N LYS A 35 -18.89 -6.31 1.15
CA LYS A 35 -19.01 -7.53 0.32
C LYS A 35 -19.84 -8.60 0.99
N LEU A 36 -19.68 -8.79 2.31
CA LEU A 36 -20.50 -9.72 3.08
C LEU A 36 -21.96 -9.31 3.06
N LEU A 37 -22.24 -8.02 3.24
CA LEU A 37 -23.60 -7.48 3.13
C LEU A 37 -24.18 -7.70 1.73
N TRP A 38 -23.37 -7.47 0.69
CA TRP A 38 -23.79 -7.73 -0.69
C TRP A 38 -24.13 -9.20 -0.90
N VAL A 39 -23.31 -10.13 -0.40
CA VAL A 39 -23.57 -11.57 -0.52
C VAL A 39 -24.80 -11.98 0.27
N LYS A 40 -25.01 -11.44 1.47
CA LYS A 40 -26.22 -11.69 2.27
C LYS A 40 -27.49 -11.25 1.53
N GLU A 41 -27.46 -10.09 0.89
CA GLU A 41 -28.61 -9.53 0.19
C GLU A 41 -28.90 -10.23 -1.15
N ASN A 42 -27.85 -10.59 -1.90
CA ASN A 42 -27.98 -11.06 -3.28
C ASN A 42 -27.90 -12.59 -3.43
N LEU A 43 -27.34 -13.30 -2.45
CA LEU A 43 -27.01 -14.72 -2.51
C LEU A 43 -27.42 -15.45 -1.21
N GLN A 44 -28.66 -15.27 -0.77
CA GLN A 44 -29.20 -15.77 0.50
C GLN A 44 -29.03 -17.28 0.71
N GLU A 45 -29.24 -18.07 -0.35
CA GLU A 45 -29.05 -19.53 -0.31
C GLU A 45 -27.61 -19.86 0.13
N TYR A 46 -26.62 -19.28 -0.54
CA TYR A 46 -25.22 -19.47 -0.22
C TYR A 46 -24.88 -18.93 1.17
N TRP A 47 -25.39 -17.76 1.54
CA TRP A 47 -25.19 -17.17 2.88
C TRP A 47 -25.57 -18.14 4.01
N SER A 48 -26.69 -18.85 3.86
CA SER A 48 -27.16 -19.85 4.84
C SER A 48 -26.25 -21.08 4.94
N MET A 49 -25.55 -21.44 3.86
CA MET A 49 -24.66 -22.60 3.78
C MET A 49 -23.22 -22.30 4.21
N VAL A 50 -22.84 -21.02 4.35
CA VAL A 50 -21.46 -20.67 4.67
C VAL A 50 -21.08 -21.12 6.08
N PHE A 51 -20.03 -21.93 6.12
CA PHE A 51 -19.36 -22.34 7.35
C PHE A 51 -18.40 -21.27 7.88
N ARG A 52 -17.61 -20.64 7.00
CA ARG A 52 -16.61 -19.62 7.35
C ARG A 52 -16.41 -18.58 6.25
N TRP A 53 -16.17 -17.36 6.67
CA TRP A 53 -15.69 -16.25 5.87
C TRP A 53 -14.24 -15.97 6.26
N MET A 54 -13.36 -15.90 5.26
CA MET A 54 -11.92 -15.73 5.48
C MET A 54 -11.36 -14.76 4.44
N ASP A 55 -10.39 -13.96 4.86
CA ASP A 55 -9.52 -13.30 3.90
C ASP A 55 -8.66 -14.36 3.18
N LEU A 56 -8.21 -14.07 1.96
CA LEU A 56 -7.49 -15.06 1.15
C LEU A 56 -6.23 -15.57 1.87
N SER A 57 -5.51 -14.67 2.54
CA SER A 57 -4.27 -15.04 3.23
C SER A 57 -4.52 -15.91 4.47
N ASP A 58 -5.65 -15.72 5.18
CA ASP A 58 -6.09 -16.58 6.28
C ASP A 58 -6.58 -17.94 5.77
N TRP A 59 -7.23 -17.98 4.61
CA TRP A 59 -7.63 -19.24 4.00
C TRP A 59 -6.43 -20.09 3.60
N LEU A 60 -5.36 -19.47 3.09
CA LEU A 60 -4.12 -20.17 2.75
C LEU A 60 -3.46 -20.80 3.98
N SER A 61 -3.38 -20.07 5.09
CA SER A 61 -2.83 -20.60 6.34
C SER A 61 -3.74 -21.68 6.93
N TYR A 62 -5.07 -21.49 6.95
CA TYR A 62 -6.03 -22.51 7.37
C TYR A 62 -5.94 -23.78 6.53
N ARG A 63 -5.86 -23.68 5.20
CA ARG A 63 -5.70 -24.84 4.30
C ARG A 63 -4.39 -25.58 4.59
N ALA A 64 -3.35 -24.86 4.99
CA ALA A 64 -2.04 -25.42 5.30
C ALA A 64 -2.02 -26.16 6.65
N THR A 65 -2.70 -25.65 7.68
CA THR A 65 -2.55 -26.09 9.08
C THR A 65 -3.80 -26.71 9.71
N GLY A 66 -4.98 -26.44 9.15
CA GLY A 66 -6.28 -26.73 9.77
C GLY A 66 -6.64 -25.79 10.92
N ASP A 67 -5.78 -24.82 11.26
CA ASP A 67 -6.00 -23.87 12.36
C ASP A 67 -6.84 -22.67 11.90
N ASP A 68 -7.91 -22.40 12.63
CA ASP A 68 -8.88 -21.34 12.31
C ASP A 68 -8.51 -19.94 12.84
N THR A 69 -7.31 -19.77 13.36
CA THR A 69 -6.83 -18.47 13.83
C THR A 69 -6.62 -17.51 12.66
N ARG A 70 -7.16 -16.29 12.79
CA ARG A 70 -7.01 -15.21 11.80
C ARG A 70 -5.77 -14.37 12.06
N SER A 71 -5.23 -13.77 11.01
CA SER A 71 -4.21 -12.74 11.15
C SER A 71 -4.81 -11.44 11.66
N LEU A 72 -4.11 -10.79 12.59
CA LEU A 72 -4.44 -9.43 13.01
C LEU A 72 -4.31 -8.43 11.85
N CYS A 73 -3.46 -8.70 10.86
CA CYS A 73 -3.33 -7.85 9.67
C CYS A 73 -4.61 -7.81 8.84
N THR A 74 -5.12 -8.99 8.47
CA THR A 74 -6.30 -9.09 7.61
C THR A 74 -7.51 -8.48 8.29
N THR A 75 -7.77 -8.89 9.53
CA THR A 75 -8.96 -8.48 10.28
C THR A 75 -8.97 -6.98 10.54
N VAL A 76 -7.86 -6.40 11.01
CA VAL A 76 -7.79 -4.97 11.32
C VAL A 76 -7.91 -4.12 10.06
N CYS A 77 -7.22 -4.49 8.98
CA CYS A 77 -7.16 -3.65 7.78
C CYS A 77 -8.40 -3.76 6.89
N LYS A 78 -9.14 -4.88 6.93
CA LYS A 78 -10.19 -5.18 5.94
C LYS A 78 -11.53 -5.63 6.53
N TRP A 79 -11.57 -6.00 7.81
CA TRP A 79 -12.76 -6.50 8.50
C TRP A 79 -13.20 -5.61 9.66
N THR A 80 -12.69 -4.37 9.73
CA THR A 80 -13.09 -3.41 10.77
C THR A 80 -12.84 -3.89 12.21
N TYR A 81 -11.93 -4.86 12.39
CA TYR A 81 -11.55 -5.38 13.70
C TYR A 81 -10.67 -4.38 14.47
N LEU A 82 -11.01 -4.11 15.72
CA LEU A 82 -10.30 -3.18 16.59
C LEU A 82 -9.13 -3.88 17.30
N GLY A 83 -8.02 -4.07 16.58
CA GLY A 83 -6.86 -4.81 17.08
C GLY A 83 -6.25 -4.27 18.38
N HIS A 84 -6.46 -2.99 18.70
CA HIS A 84 -5.99 -2.38 19.94
C HIS A 84 -6.74 -2.85 21.19
N ALA A 85 -7.89 -3.53 21.04
CA ALA A 85 -8.56 -4.19 22.16
C ALA A 85 -7.64 -5.20 22.87
N HIS A 86 -6.72 -5.83 22.13
CA HIS A 86 -5.71 -6.72 22.70
C HIS A 86 -4.75 -6.00 23.67
N MET A 87 -4.56 -4.68 23.56
CA MET A 87 -3.65 -3.92 24.44
C MET A 87 -4.02 -4.02 25.92
N GLN A 88 -5.32 -4.13 26.22
CA GLN A 88 -5.82 -4.26 27.58
C GLN A 88 -5.42 -5.61 28.21
N TYR A 89 -5.11 -6.60 27.38
CA TYR A 89 -4.81 -7.97 27.78
C TYR A 89 -3.32 -8.34 27.66
N ILE A 90 -2.46 -7.49 27.06
CA ILE A 90 -1.01 -7.77 26.87
C ILE A 90 -0.31 -8.16 28.18
N ASN A 91 -0.74 -7.58 29.31
CA ASN A 91 -0.15 -7.85 30.63
C ASN A 91 -0.82 -9.01 31.39
N ASP A 92 -1.93 -9.54 30.88
CA ASP A 92 -2.65 -10.64 31.50
C ASP A 92 -2.17 -11.98 30.91
N LYS A 93 -2.07 -13.03 31.73
CA LYS A 93 -1.63 -14.36 31.27
C LYS A 93 -2.56 -14.95 30.20
N LYS A 94 -3.77 -14.40 30.08
CA LYS A 94 -4.80 -14.70 29.06
C LYS A 94 -4.47 -14.21 27.65
N SER A 95 -3.50 -13.29 27.46
CA SER A 95 -3.06 -12.89 26.11
C SER A 95 -2.55 -14.04 25.24
N ARG A 96 -2.18 -15.16 25.86
CA ARG A 96 -1.69 -16.37 25.17
C ARG A 96 -2.76 -17.15 24.44
N ASP A 97 -4.04 -16.96 24.77
CA ASP A 97 -5.11 -17.80 24.21
C ASP A 97 -5.63 -17.28 22.85
N MET A 98 -5.06 -16.16 22.35
CA MET A 98 -5.35 -15.56 21.04
C MET A 98 -6.85 -15.28 20.80
N GLU A 99 -7.66 -15.22 21.86
CA GLU A 99 -9.11 -15.01 21.79
C GLU A 99 -9.40 -13.65 21.15
N ALA A 100 -10.33 -13.63 20.18
CA ALA A 100 -10.76 -12.42 19.52
C ALA A 100 -11.53 -11.52 20.50
N CYS A 101 -11.11 -10.27 20.64
CA CYS A 101 -11.73 -9.29 21.54
C CYS A 101 -11.95 -7.92 20.89
N GLY A 102 -11.63 -7.77 19.60
CA GLY A 102 -11.76 -6.52 18.85
C GLY A 102 -12.93 -6.48 17.86
N TRP A 103 -13.82 -7.47 17.86
CA TRP A 103 -15.08 -7.37 17.10
C TRP A 103 -16.03 -6.40 17.81
N ASP A 104 -16.63 -5.48 17.06
CA ASP A 104 -17.60 -4.51 17.58
C ASP A 104 -19.01 -5.00 17.24
N ASP A 105 -19.64 -5.72 18.18
CA ASP A 105 -20.92 -6.39 17.95
C ASP A 105 -22.03 -5.41 17.58
N GLU A 106 -22.06 -4.23 18.21
CA GLU A 106 -23.03 -3.17 17.90
C GLU A 106 -22.90 -2.71 16.45
N PHE A 107 -21.66 -2.51 15.97
CA PHE A 107 -21.44 -2.15 14.56
C PHE A 107 -21.89 -3.24 13.60
N TRP A 108 -21.56 -4.52 13.87
CA TRP A 108 -21.97 -5.63 13.00
C TRP A 108 -23.50 -5.82 12.97
N GLU A 109 -24.18 -5.61 14.09
CA GLU A 109 -25.64 -5.57 14.16
C GLU A 109 -26.23 -4.40 13.37
N GLU A 110 -25.69 -3.18 13.55
CA GLU A 110 -26.15 -1.95 12.90
C GLU A 110 -26.11 -2.06 11.36
N ILE A 111 -25.03 -2.62 10.81
CA ILE A 111 -24.88 -2.78 9.36
C ILE A 111 -25.64 -3.98 8.78
N GLY A 112 -26.46 -4.67 9.59
CA GLY A 112 -27.28 -5.79 9.15
C GLY A 112 -26.53 -7.11 9.02
N LEU A 113 -25.41 -7.28 9.72
CA LEU A 113 -24.57 -8.49 9.74
C LEU A 113 -24.45 -9.14 11.14
N GLY A 114 -25.40 -8.86 12.04
CA GLY A 114 -25.41 -9.37 13.41
C GLY A 114 -25.43 -10.90 13.54
N ASP A 115 -25.88 -11.62 12.52
CA ASP A 115 -25.82 -13.09 12.49
C ASP A 115 -24.39 -13.64 12.41
N LEU A 116 -23.40 -12.79 12.14
CA LEU A 116 -21.98 -13.16 12.23
C LEU A 116 -21.41 -13.04 13.65
N VAL A 117 -22.11 -12.37 14.58
CA VAL A 117 -21.75 -12.31 16.01
C VAL A 117 -22.09 -13.62 16.72
N GLU A 118 -23.14 -14.30 16.25
CA GLU A 118 -23.62 -15.56 16.82
C GLU A 118 -22.52 -16.62 16.94
N GLY A 119 -22.56 -17.40 18.03
CA GLY A 119 -21.57 -18.44 18.29
C GLY A 119 -20.18 -17.89 18.52
N HIS A 120 -20.05 -16.67 19.06
CA HIS A 120 -18.77 -16.01 19.37
C HIS A 120 -17.96 -15.81 18.08
N HIS A 121 -18.56 -15.18 17.07
CA HIS A 121 -17.87 -14.84 15.81
C HIS A 121 -17.31 -16.06 15.04
N ALA A 122 -17.91 -17.25 15.22
CA ALA A 122 -17.37 -18.52 14.68
C ALA A 122 -17.13 -18.50 13.18
N LYS A 123 -17.97 -17.76 12.44
CA LYS A 123 -17.87 -17.67 10.98
C LYS A 123 -16.76 -16.73 10.51
N ILE A 124 -16.40 -15.72 11.30
CA ILE A 124 -15.45 -14.67 10.89
C ILE A 124 -14.10 -14.75 11.62
N GLY A 125 -14.04 -15.40 12.78
CA GLY A 125 -12.80 -15.72 13.49
C GLY A 125 -12.93 -15.54 15.00
N ARG A 126 -12.86 -16.67 15.74
CA ARG A 126 -12.81 -16.72 17.22
C ARG A 126 -11.45 -16.38 17.81
N SER A 127 -10.41 -16.55 17.01
CA SER A 127 -9.04 -16.34 17.42
C SER A 127 -8.34 -15.45 16.41
N VAL A 128 -7.61 -14.45 16.90
CA VAL A 128 -6.87 -13.49 16.10
C VAL A 128 -5.46 -13.35 16.68
N ALA A 129 -4.46 -13.42 15.82
CA ALA A 129 -3.07 -13.47 16.24
C ALA A 129 -2.12 -12.51 15.51
N PHE A 130 -1.08 -12.09 16.23
CA PHE A 130 0.00 -11.27 15.66
C PHE A 130 0.63 -11.95 14.45
N PRO A 131 1.11 -11.20 13.44
CA PRO A 131 1.80 -11.77 12.29
C PRO A 131 2.96 -12.69 12.69
N GLY A 132 3.04 -13.88 12.07
CA GLY A 132 4.08 -14.87 12.34
C GLY A 132 3.85 -15.74 13.58
N HIS A 133 2.71 -15.60 14.27
CA HIS A 133 2.33 -16.50 15.36
C HIS A 133 2.20 -17.94 14.84
N PRO A 134 2.83 -18.95 15.49
CA PRO A 134 2.76 -20.34 15.03
C PRO A 134 1.33 -20.89 15.07
N LEU A 135 0.88 -21.49 13.96
CA LEU A 135 -0.46 -22.03 13.80
C LEU A 135 -0.49 -23.55 13.98
N GLY A 136 -1.45 -24.02 14.78
CA GLY A 136 -1.73 -25.43 15.04
C GLY A 136 -0.47 -26.20 15.41
N SER A 137 -0.28 -27.34 14.75
CA SER A 137 0.97 -28.12 14.82
C SER A 137 1.84 -27.93 13.58
N GLY A 138 1.69 -26.84 12.83
CA GLY A 138 2.34 -26.61 11.53
C GLY A 138 1.58 -27.24 10.35
N LEU A 139 2.30 -27.55 9.27
CA LEU A 139 1.70 -28.14 8.06
C LEU A 139 0.99 -29.46 8.36
N THR A 140 -0.26 -29.58 7.91
CA THR A 140 -0.97 -30.87 7.94
C THR A 140 -0.28 -31.90 7.04
N PRO A 141 -0.44 -33.22 7.29
CA PRO A 141 0.10 -34.25 6.40
C PRO A 141 -0.36 -34.10 4.95
N THR A 142 -1.62 -33.69 4.73
CA THR A 142 -2.17 -33.45 3.40
C THR A 142 -1.48 -32.27 2.71
N ALA A 143 -1.43 -31.10 3.36
CA ALA A 143 -0.79 -29.92 2.79
C ALA A 143 0.72 -30.14 2.54
N ALA A 144 1.41 -30.81 3.46
CA ALA A 144 2.82 -31.16 3.31
C ALA A 144 3.05 -32.04 2.06
N LYS A 145 2.20 -33.06 1.84
CA LYS A 145 2.27 -33.92 0.65
C LYS A 145 2.04 -33.13 -0.65
N GLU A 146 1.04 -32.24 -0.67
CA GLU A 146 0.72 -31.42 -1.85
C GLU A 146 1.84 -30.44 -2.21
N LEU A 147 2.56 -29.93 -1.21
CA LEU A 147 3.67 -29.00 -1.38
C LEU A 147 5.04 -29.68 -1.54
N GLY A 148 5.13 -31.00 -1.36
CA GLY A 148 6.40 -31.73 -1.36
C GLY A 148 7.29 -31.42 -0.15
N LEU A 149 6.69 -31.14 1.00
CA LEU A 149 7.33 -30.75 2.26
C LEU A 149 7.08 -31.77 3.39
N VAL A 150 7.63 -31.51 4.57
CA VAL A 150 7.50 -32.37 5.76
C VAL A 150 6.29 -31.92 6.60
N PRO A 151 5.42 -32.85 7.06
CA PRO A 151 4.37 -32.53 8.01
C PRO A 151 4.93 -31.91 9.29
N GLY A 152 4.20 -30.96 9.87
CA GLY A 152 4.58 -30.28 11.11
C GLY A 152 5.60 -29.16 10.96
N ILE A 153 6.04 -28.82 9.74
CA ILE A 153 6.81 -27.59 9.51
C ILE A 153 5.98 -26.39 10.01
N PRO A 154 6.54 -25.52 10.87
CA PRO A 154 5.82 -24.36 11.39
C PRO A 154 5.29 -23.44 10.29
N VAL A 155 4.06 -22.97 10.48
CA VAL A 155 3.41 -21.99 9.62
C VAL A 155 2.96 -20.84 10.51
N GLY A 156 3.32 -19.61 10.15
CA GLY A 156 2.88 -18.41 10.87
C GLY A 156 1.52 -17.92 10.39
N THR A 157 0.81 -17.19 11.25
CA THR A 157 -0.28 -16.30 10.79
C THR A 157 0.20 -15.38 9.69
N SER A 158 -0.69 -15.15 8.73
CA SER A 158 -0.41 -14.49 7.46
C SER A 158 -0.27 -12.96 7.57
N LEU A 159 0.05 -12.34 6.45
CA LEU A 159 -0.09 -10.90 6.20
C LEU A 159 -0.77 -10.71 4.84
N ILE A 160 -1.42 -9.56 4.65
CA ILE A 160 -1.76 -9.07 3.32
C ILE A 160 -0.46 -8.81 2.54
N ASP A 161 -0.49 -9.01 1.22
CA ASP A 161 0.67 -8.89 0.32
C ASP A 161 1.50 -7.61 0.51
N ALA A 162 0.86 -6.45 0.52
CA ALA A 162 1.53 -5.16 0.73
C ALA A 162 2.23 -5.13 2.09
N HIS A 163 1.60 -5.66 3.14
CA HIS A 163 2.11 -5.66 4.50
C HIS A 163 3.28 -6.64 4.65
N ALA A 164 3.22 -7.80 3.98
CA ALA A 164 4.36 -8.70 3.84
C ALA A 164 5.51 -8.00 3.11
N GLY A 165 5.25 -7.24 2.04
CA GLY A 165 6.25 -6.38 1.40
C GLY A 165 6.87 -5.37 2.36
N GLY A 166 6.06 -4.75 3.23
CA GLY A 166 6.50 -3.85 4.30
C GLY A 166 7.45 -4.51 5.30
N VAL A 167 7.06 -5.67 5.85
CA VAL A 167 7.93 -6.50 6.71
C VAL A 167 9.22 -6.91 5.98
N GLY A 168 9.10 -7.24 4.69
CA GLY A 168 10.19 -7.61 3.82
C GLY A 168 11.17 -6.48 3.48
N VAL A 169 10.91 -5.23 3.90
CA VAL A 169 11.84 -4.12 3.64
C VAL A 169 12.11 -3.15 4.79
N ILE A 170 11.19 -2.92 5.73
CA ILE A 170 11.22 -1.72 6.61
C ILE A 170 12.48 -1.62 7.53
N GLU A 171 13.15 -2.74 7.80
CA GLU A 171 14.44 -2.80 8.52
C GLU A 171 15.65 -2.98 7.58
N SER A 172 15.50 -2.79 6.26
CA SER A 172 16.59 -2.81 5.27
C SER A 172 17.38 -1.50 5.30
N VAL A 173 18.09 -1.24 6.39
CA VAL A 173 18.91 -0.02 6.54
C VAL A 173 20.41 -0.30 6.34
N PRO A 174 21.20 0.72 5.96
CA PRO A 174 22.66 0.60 5.88
C PRO A 174 23.25 0.16 7.23
N SER A 175 24.36 -0.57 7.20
CA SER A 175 25.00 -1.09 8.42
C SER A 175 25.38 -0.01 9.42
N SER A 176 25.71 1.20 8.96
CA SER A 176 25.98 2.36 9.81
C SER A 176 24.78 2.83 10.64
N GLU A 177 23.56 2.60 10.15
CA GLU A 177 22.29 2.92 10.85
C GLU A 177 21.72 1.71 11.59
N ALA A 178 22.13 0.50 11.23
CA ALA A 178 21.69 -0.74 11.88
C ALA A 178 22.22 -0.89 13.31
N GLU A 179 23.34 -0.23 13.64
CA GLU A 179 23.93 -0.20 14.98
C GLU A 179 23.22 0.77 15.93
N GLU A 180 22.34 1.65 15.43
CA GLU A 180 21.53 2.51 16.29
C GLU A 180 20.50 1.67 17.07
N GLN A 181 20.62 1.70 18.40
CA GLN A 181 19.67 1.07 19.32
C GLN A 181 18.32 1.80 19.42
N ASP A 182 18.11 2.83 18.59
CA ASP A 182 16.89 3.62 18.62
C ASP A 182 15.68 2.77 18.19
N LYS A 183 14.85 2.44 19.16
CA LYS A 183 13.60 1.70 18.94
C LYS A 183 12.60 2.50 18.11
N GLU A 184 12.75 3.83 18.02
CA GLU A 184 11.89 4.73 17.26
C GLU A 184 12.37 5.00 15.83
N ALA A 185 13.60 4.61 15.46
CA ALA A 185 14.11 4.83 14.10
C ALA A 185 13.22 4.26 12.99
N ILE A 186 12.53 3.14 13.26
CA ILE A 186 11.55 2.53 12.34
C ILE A 186 10.36 3.47 12.04
N CYS A 187 10.02 4.40 12.95
CA CYS A 187 8.92 5.36 12.79
C CYS A 187 9.27 6.53 11.84
N ASN A 188 10.56 6.72 11.52
CA ASN A 188 11.00 7.76 10.58
C ASN A 188 11.02 7.24 9.13
N ARG A 189 10.56 6.01 8.91
CA ARG A 189 10.61 5.30 7.64
C ARG A 189 9.21 5.13 7.08
N MET A 190 9.07 5.29 5.76
CA MET A 190 7.86 4.91 5.03
C MET A 190 8.22 3.93 3.92
N VAL A 191 7.48 2.83 3.86
CA VAL A 191 7.61 1.84 2.79
C VAL A 191 6.68 2.18 1.63
N LEU A 192 7.24 2.20 0.43
CA LEU A 192 6.53 2.26 -0.85
C LEU A 192 6.50 0.86 -1.47
N VAL A 193 5.34 0.21 -1.42
CA VAL A 193 5.13 -1.06 -2.15
C VAL A 193 4.56 -0.72 -3.51
N CYS A 194 5.44 -0.66 -4.51
CA CYS A 194 5.13 -0.11 -5.82
C CYS A 194 4.76 -1.21 -6.84
N GLY A 195 3.55 -1.15 -7.38
CA GLY A 195 3.08 -2.05 -8.43
C GLY A 195 2.07 -1.35 -9.35
N THR A 196 1.00 -2.05 -9.70
CA THR A 196 -0.16 -1.49 -10.43
C THR A 196 -0.71 -0.23 -9.72
N SER A 197 -0.78 -0.31 -8.39
CA SER A 197 -0.99 0.79 -7.45
C SER A 197 0.20 0.86 -6.49
N THR A 198 0.28 1.90 -5.68
CA THR A 198 1.33 2.01 -4.64
C THR A 198 0.70 2.16 -3.26
N CYS A 199 1.15 1.35 -2.30
CA CYS A 199 0.81 1.50 -0.88
C CYS A 199 1.95 2.22 -0.15
N HIS A 200 1.57 3.15 0.73
CA HIS A 200 2.48 3.97 1.54
C HIS A 200 2.29 3.62 3.01
N MET A 201 3.23 2.86 3.58
CA MET A 201 3.08 2.35 4.94
C MET A 201 4.11 2.95 5.88
N ALA A 202 3.64 3.54 6.97
CA ALA A 202 4.48 4.04 8.05
C ALA A 202 3.95 3.53 9.39
N VAL A 203 4.84 3.40 10.37
CA VAL A 203 4.48 2.92 11.71
C VAL A 203 4.75 3.98 12.76
N SER A 204 3.93 4.03 13.82
CA SER A 204 4.10 4.94 14.95
C SER A 204 3.84 4.23 16.28
N ARG A 205 4.44 4.74 17.36
CA ARG A 205 4.10 4.30 18.74
C ARG A 205 2.79 4.91 19.22
N SER A 206 2.51 6.13 18.77
CA SER A 206 1.27 6.85 19.08
C SER A 206 0.18 6.52 18.07
N LYS A 207 -1.07 6.59 18.52
CA LYS A 207 -2.25 6.49 17.68
C LYS A 207 -2.43 7.79 16.90
N LEU A 208 -2.25 7.77 15.58
CA LEU A 208 -2.34 8.94 14.70
C LEU A 208 -3.51 8.78 13.73
N PHE A 209 -4.56 9.58 13.91
CA PHE A 209 -5.65 9.71 12.93
C PHE A 209 -5.29 10.77 11.90
N ILE A 210 -5.29 10.40 10.63
CA ILE A 210 -4.83 11.25 9.54
C ILE A 210 -5.93 11.28 8.48
N PRO A 211 -6.60 12.42 8.24
CA PRO A 211 -7.68 12.52 7.27
C PRO A 211 -7.25 12.02 5.89
N GLY A 212 -8.07 11.18 5.25
CA GLY A 212 -7.81 10.62 3.92
C GLY A 212 -6.68 9.59 3.84
N VAL A 213 -6.23 9.06 4.98
CA VAL A 213 -5.25 7.97 5.08
C VAL A 213 -5.80 6.89 6.01
N TRP A 214 -5.65 5.62 5.64
CA TRP A 214 -6.19 4.51 6.45
C TRP A 214 -5.34 4.25 7.69
N GLY A 215 -5.96 3.65 8.70
CA GLY A 215 -5.40 3.49 10.03
C GLY A 215 -5.88 4.59 10.99
N PRO A 216 -5.34 4.62 12.22
CA PRO A 216 -4.19 3.86 12.69
C PRO A 216 -4.55 2.41 13.04
N PHE A 217 -3.91 1.43 12.40
CA PHE A 217 -4.16 0.01 12.61
C PHE A 217 -3.16 -0.61 13.59
N TRP A 218 -3.60 -0.96 14.80
CA TRP A 218 -2.71 -1.51 15.81
C TRP A 218 -2.19 -2.90 15.43
N SER A 219 -0.85 -3.05 15.44
CA SER A 219 -0.12 -4.29 15.22
C SER A 219 -0.44 -5.01 13.91
N ALA A 220 -0.98 -4.29 12.92
CA ALA A 220 -1.40 -4.87 11.64
C ALA A 220 -0.24 -5.22 10.69
N MET A 221 0.96 -4.71 10.94
CA MET A 221 2.17 -5.06 10.17
C MET A 221 3.34 -5.37 11.09
N VAL A 222 3.73 -4.42 11.95
CA VAL A 222 4.77 -4.60 12.96
C VAL A 222 4.09 -4.69 14.34
N PRO A 223 4.27 -5.78 15.10
CA PRO A 223 3.72 -5.92 16.44
C PRO A 223 4.09 -4.74 17.34
N GLU A 224 3.11 -4.26 18.12
CA GLU A 224 3.22 -3.12 19.05
C GLU A 224 3.42 -1.74 18.42
N TYR A 225 3.08 -1.59 17.14
CA TYR A 225 3.04 -0.31 16.45
C TYR A 225 1.68 -0.08 15.81
N TRP A 226 1.29 1.18 15.70
CA TRP A 226 0.17 1.62 14.88
C TRP A 226 0.63 1.78 13.44
N LEU A 227 -0.07 1.16 12.50
CA LEU A 227 0.17 1.29 11.07
C LEU A 227 -0.70 2.40 10.48
N THR A 228 -0.08 3.29 9.71
CA THR A 228 -0.71 4.22 8.80
C THR A 228 -0.54 3.68 7.37
N GLU A 229 -1.64 3.59 6.61
CA GLU A 229 -1.66 3.05 5.24
C GLU A 229 -2.26 4.08 4.26
N GLY A 230 -1.40 4.84 3.61
CA GLY A 230 -1.76 5.66 2.45
C GLY A 230 -1.73 4.84 1.16
N GLY A 231 -2.26 5.41 0.08
CA GLY A 231 -2.07 4.81 -1.22
C GLY A 231 -2.39 5.70 -2.41
N GLN A 232 -1.84 5.33 -3.55
CA GLN A 232 -2.17 5.87 -4.87
C GLN A 232 -2.83 4.76 -5.69
N SER A 233 -4.08 4.96 -6.10
CA SER A 233 -4.92 3.93 -6.73
C SER A 233 -4.38 3.43 -8.07
N ALA A 234 -3.64 4.26 -8.80
CA ALA A 234 -3.00 3.90 -10.06
C ALA A 234 -1.60 4.53 -10.12
N THR A 235 -0.57 3.70 -10.21
CA THR A 235 0.82 4.13 -10.42
C THR A 235 1.41 3.40 -11.62
N GLY A 236 1.68 2.10 -11.50
CA GLY A 236 2.09 1.27 -12.63
C GLY A 236 1.03 1.22 -13.71
N ALA A 237 -0.24 1.03 -13.33
CA ALA A 237 -1.37 1.07 -14.26
C ALA A 237 -1.51 2.42 -14.97
N LEU A 238 -1.14 3.52 -14.31
CA LEU A 238 -1.19 4.84 -14.93
C LEU A 238 -0.07 4.99 -15.97
N LEU A 239 1.13 4.50 -15.67
CA LEU A 239 2.24 4.50 -16.64
C LEU A 239 1.91 3.63 -17.85
N ASP A 240 1.40 2.41 -17.62
CA ASP A 240 0.95 1.51 -18.67
C ASP A 240 -0.15 2.19 -19.52
N HIS A 241 -1.16 2.78 -18.87
CA HIS A 241 -2.24 3.48 -19.56
C HIS A 241 -1.73 4.62 -20.46
N VAL A 242 -0.83 5.45 -19.96
CA VAL A 242 -0.24 6.56 -20.73
C VAL A 242 0.57 6.04 -21.93
N ILE A 243 1.31 4.95 -21.75
CA ILE A 243 2.10 4.33 -22.81
C ILE A 243 1.21 3.67 -23.85
N GLU A 244 0.22 2.89 -23.44
CA GLU A 244 -0.67 2.11 -24.31
C GLU A 244 -1.60 2.99 -25.14
N ASN A 245 -2.02 4.15 -24.61
CA ASN A 245 -2.95 5.06 -25.30
C ASN A 245 -2.28 6.10 -26.20
N HIS A 246 -0.95 6.05 -26.36
CA HIS A 246 -0.24 6.97 -27.23
C HIS A 246 -0.01 6.40 -28.64
N ALA A 247 -0.07 7.26 -29.68
CA ALA A 247 0.09 6.83 -31.08
C ALA A 247 1.43 6.14 -31.38
N ALA A 248 2.48 6.47 -30.62
CA ALA A 248 3.81 5.86 -30.73
C ALA A 248 3.92 4.47 -30.06
N SER A 249 2.91 4.03 -29.30
CA SER A 249 2.98 2.85 -28.43
C SER A 249 3.45 1.58 -29.15
N VAL A 250 2.74 1.20 -30.23
CA VAL A 250 3.04 -0.01 -31.00
C VAL A 250 4.45 0.02 -31.60
N ARG A 251 4.87 1.18 -32.11
CA ARG A 251 6.22 1.36 -32.68
C ARG A 251 7.29 1.17 -31.61
N LEU A 252 7.11 1.78 -30.44
CA LEU A 252 8.06 1.69 -29.33
C LEU A 252 8.08 0.30 -28.69
N ALA A 253 6.94 -0.36 -28.57
CA ALA A 253 6.85 -1.74 -28.10
C ALA A 253 7.63 -2.70 -29.03
N ASN A 254 7.44 -2.58 -30.35
CA ASN A 254 8.19 -3.36 -31.34
C ASN A 254 9.70 -3.08 -31.27
N ARG A 255 10.09 -1.80 -31.11
CA ARG A 255 11.49 -1.42 -30.96
C ARG A 255 12.09 -2.00 -29.68
N ALA A 256 11.40 -1.92 -28.54
CA ALA A 256 11.85 -2.47 -27.27
C ALA A 256 12.02 -4.01 -27.36
N ALA A 257 11.04 -4.70 -27.95
CA ALA A 257 11.10 -6.14 -28.19
C ALA A 257 12.29 -6.54 -29.09
N SER A 258 12.55 -5.80 -30.17
CA SER A 258 13.69 -6.05 -31.05
C SER A 258 15.05 -5.90 -30.34
N GLN A 259 15.10 -5.06 -29.30
CA GLN A 259 16.28 -4.83 -28.47
C GLN A 259 16.32 -5.74 -27.22
N LYS A 260 15.28 -6.55 -27.00
CA LYS A 260 15.11 -7.40 -25.80
C LYS A 260 15.17 -6.61 -24.48
N ILE A 261 14.61 -5.40 -24.49
CA ILE A 261 14.49 -4.54 -23.32
C ILE A 261 13.02 -4.23 -23.04
N SER A 262 12.73 -3.74 -21.83
CA SER A 262 11.38 -3.26 -21.51
C SER A 262 11.08 -1.93 -22.22
N VAL A 263 9.79 -1.62 -22.42
CA VAL A 263 9.38 -0.31 -22.96
C VAL A 263 9.85 0.83 -22.04
N PHE A 264 9.84 0.62 -20.72
CA PHE A 264 10.35 1.57 -19.74
C PHE A 264 11.83 1.86 -19.93
N GLU A 265 12.66 0.83 -20.13
CA GLU A 265 14.08 1.00 -20.38
C GLU A 265 14.33 1.76 -21.69
N LEU A 266 13.54 1.50 -22.74
CA LEU A 266 13.61 2.24 -24.00
C LEU A 266 13.24 3.72 -23.82
N LEU A 267 12.15 4.00 -23.09
CA LEU A 267 11.72 5.38 -22.79
C LEU A 267 12.76 6.13 -21.97
N ASN A 268 13.37 5.46 -20.97
CA ASN A 268 14.45 6.04 -20.18
C ASN A 268 15.66 6.43 -21.06
N LYS A 269 16.10 5.55 -21.97
CA LYS A 269 17.17 5.86 -22.94
C LYS A 269 16.81 7.02 -23.89
N LEU A 270 15.54 7.12 -24.27
CA LEU A 270 15.06 8.25 -25.08
C LEU A 270 15.13 9.55 -24.28
N LEU A 271 14.74 9.56 -23.00
CA LEU A 271 14.86 10.73 -22.13
C LEU A 271 16.31 11.20 -21.99
N ASP A 272 17.26 10.29 -21.80
CA ASP A 272 18.69 10.64 -21.76
C ASP A 272 19.14 11.31 -23.07
N THR A 273 18.68 10.79 -24.22
CA THR A 273 19.00 11.37 -25.53
C THR A 273 18.41 12.77 -25.67
N ILE A 274 17.14 12.96 -25.29
CA ILE A 274 16.45 14.26 -25.37
C ILE A 274 17.11 15.29 -24.46
N MET A 275 17.53 14.89 -23.25
CA MET A 275 18.24 15.76 -22.31
C MET A 275 19.51 16.34 -22.92
N VAL A 276 20.30 15.49 -23.60
CA VAL A 276 21.53 15.91 -24.30
C VAL A 276 21.21 16.82 -25.49
N GLU A 277 20.25 16.44 -26.33
CA GLU A 277 19.87 17.23 -27.51
C GLU A 277 19.34 18.63 -27.15
N GLN A 278 18.60 18.74 -26.05
CA GLN A 278 18.06 20.01 -25.56
C GLN A 278 19.01 20.77 -24.62
N ASN A 279 20.20 20.22 -24.34
CA ASN A 279 21.18 20.80 -23.42
C ASN A 279 20.59 21.14 -22.04
N GLN A 280 19.74 20.25 -21.52
CA GLN A 280 19.09 20.40 -20.23
C GLN A 280 20.03 20.02 -19.07
N SER A 281 19.93 20.74 -17.96
CA SER A 281 20.85 20.57 -16.83
C SER A 281 20.59 19.32 -15.97
N PHE A 282 19.36 18.81 -15.97
CA PHE A 282 18.96 17.58 -15.28
C PHE A 282 17.71 17.02 -15.95
N LEU A 283 17.48 15.71 -15.80
CA LEU A 283 16.46 14.97 -16.54
C LEU A 283 15.04 15.50 -16.27
N GLY A 284 14.72 15.77 -15.00
CA GLY A 284 13.42 16.31 -14.61
C GLY A 284 13.01 17.62 -15.31
N ALA A 285 13.99 18.44 -15.73
CA ALA A 285 13.75 19.72 -16.42
C ALA A 285 13.08 19.58 -17.79
N LEU A 286 13.18 18.41 -18.42
CA LEU A 286 12.57 18.10 -19.72
C LEU A 286 11.06 18.31 -19.79
N THR A 287 10.39 18.42 -18.65
CA THR A 287 8.95 18.57 -18.53
C THR A 287 8.55 19.92 -17.94
N GLU A 288 9.36 20.98 -18.15
CA GLU A 288 9.10 22.32 -17.61
C GLU A 288 7.70 22.84 -17.92
N ASP A 289 7.21 22.59 -19.13
CA ASP A 289 5.88 23.01 -19.60
C ASP A 289 4.84 21.87 -19.59
N LEU A 290 5.18 20.69 -19.08
CA LEU A 290 4.32 19.49 -19.09
C LEU A 290 4.05 19.00 -17.66
N HIS A 291 2.79 19.01 -17.26
CA HIS A 291 2.36 18.66 -15.91
C HIS A 291 1.25 17.61 -15.93
N VAL A 292 1.34 16.65 -15.01
CA VAL A 292 0.34 15.59 -14.86
C VAL A 292 -0.18 15.58 -13.42
N LEU A 293 -1.50 15.74 -13.27
CA LEU A 293 -2.22 15.32 -12.07
C LEU A 293 -2.62 13.85 -12.25
N PRO A 294 -2.12 12.91 -11.42
CA PRO A 294 -2.18 11.47 -11.68
C PRO A 294 -3.49 10.80 -11.23
N ASP A 295 -4.50 11.56 -10.79
CA ASP A 295 -5.75 11.03 -10.22
C ASP A 295 -6.71 10.45 -11.29
N PHE A 296 -6.20 9.67 -12.26
CA PHE A 296 -6.97 9.05 -13.34
C PHE A 296 -8.01 8.04 -12.81
N HIS A 297 -7.79 7.53 -11.60
CA HIS A 297 -8.69 6.60 -10.91
C HIS A 297 -9.10 7.12 -9.52
N GLY A 298 -9.35 8.43 -9.42
CA GLY A 298 -9.61 9.10 -8.15
C GLY A 298 -8.34 9.29 -7.31
N ASN A 299 -8.47 10.04 -6.23
CA ASN A 299 -7.41 10.21 -5.23
C ASN A 299 -7.77 9.44 -3.97
N ARG A 300 -7.01 8.39 -3.65
CA ARG A 300 -7.16 7.64 -2.39
C ARG A 300 -6.58 8.42 -1.22
N SER A 301 -5.33 8.87 -1.32
CA SER A 301 -4.65 9.62 -0.27
C SER A 301 -3.85 10.80 -0.81
N PRO A 302 -3.76 11.91 -0.05
CA PRO A 302 -4.46 12.17 1.22
C PRO A 302 -5.83 12.84 1.04
N ILE A 303 -6.29 13.09 -0.20
CA ILE A 303 -7.50 13.87 -0.45
C ILE A 303 -8.77 13.05 -0.18
N ALA A 304 -8.72 11.74 -0.44
CA ALA A 304 -9.87 10.85 -0.37
C ALA A 304 -11.05 11.34 -1.24
N ASP A 305 -10.76 11.81 -2.46
CA ASP A 305 -11.76 12.15 -3.48
C ASP A 305 -11.80 11.06 -4.57
N PRO A 306 -12.72 10.08 -4.50
CA PRO A 306 -12.86 9.06 -5.54
C PRO A 306 -13.35 9.64 -6.87
N LYS A 307 -13.92 10.85 -6.86
CA LYS A 307 -14.37 11.53 -8.08
C LYS A 307 -13.23 12.24 -8.78
N ALA A 308 -12.07 12.47 -8.15
CA ALA A 308 -10.89 13.12 -8.74
C ALA A 308 -10.55 12.52 -10.11
N LYS A 309 -10.14 13.38 -11.06
CA LYS A 309 -9.78 13.00 -12.42
C LYS A 309 -8.39 13.47 -12.77
N GLY A 310 -7.73 12.71 -13.64
CA GLY A 310 -6.45 13.04 -14.20
C GLY A 310 -6.49 14.32 -15.03
N VAL A 311 -5.38 15.05 -15.03
CA VAL A 311 -5.17 16.24 -15.88
C VAL A 311 -3.81 16.13 -16.52
N ILE A 312 -3.73 16.34 -17.83
CA ILE A 312 -2.47 16.56 -18.54
C ILE A 312 -2.50 18.01 -19.04
N TYR A 313 -1.58 18.83 -18.56
CA TYR A 313 -1.45 20.24 -18.92
C TYR A 313 -0.16 20.44 -19.71
N GLY A 314 -0.23 21.19 -20.83
CA GLY A 314 0.94 21.44 -21.70
C GLY A 314 0.99 20.58 -22.97
N LEU A 315 -0.14 20.06 -23.44
CA LEU A 315 -0.20 19.26 -24.66
C LEU A 315 0.09 20.10 -25.92
N SER A 316 0.80 19.49 -26.88
CA SER A 316 1.00 19.99 -28.24
C SER A 316 0.45 18.99 -29.27
N LEU A 317 0.57 19.29 -30.56
CA LEU A 317 0.20 18.37 -31.64
C LEU A 317 1.28 17.30 -31.92
N ASP A 318 2.37 17.26 -31.15
CA ASP A 318 3.42 16.26 -31.32
C ASP A 318 2.93 14.88 -30.88
N THR A 319 3.15 13.89 -31.74
CA THR A 319 2.81 12.47 -31.52
C THR A 319 4.04 11.57 -31.70
N SER A 320 5.23 12.16 -31.63
CA SER A 320 6.52 11.48 -31.77
C SER A 320 6.85 10.54 -30.62
N ASP A 321 7.87 9.70 -30.82
CA ASP A 321 8.46 8.90 -29.74
C ASP A 321 8.98 9.78 -28.58
N LYS A 322 9.49 10.99 -28.93
CA LYS A 322 10.00 11.94 -27.94
C LYS A 322 8.88 12.49 -27.09
N GLN A 323 7.74 12.84 -27.68
CA GLN A 323 6.58 13.30 -26.92
C GLN A 323 6.11 12.23 -25.92
N LEU A 324 6.05 10.95 -26.32
CA LEU A 324 5.66 9.89 -25.38
C LEU A 324 6.65 9.77 -24.22
N ALA A 325 7.96 9.84 -24.50
CA ALA A 325 8.97 9.81 -23.45
C ALA A 325 8.78 10.97 -22.45
N LEU A 326 8.52 12.18 -22.94
CA LEU A 326 8.24 13.36 -22.09
C LEU A 326 6.95 13.20 -21.28
N LEU A 327 5.88 12.70 -21.89
CA LEU A 327 4.62 12.45 -21.20
C LEU A 327 4.78 11.39 -20.11
N TYR A 328 5.47 10.30 -20.42
CA TYR A 328 5.83 9.26 -19.44
C TYR A 328 6.63 9.85 -18.26
N LEU A 329 7.65 10.68 -18.51
CA LEU A 329 8.39 11.36 -17.45
C LEU A 329 7.50 12.27 -16.61
N ALA A 330 6.64 13.07 -17.24
CA ALA A 330 5.71 13.95 -16.54
C ALA A 330 4.71 13.14 -15.67
N THR A 331 4.31 11.94 -16.13
CA THR A 331 3.50 11.01 -15.35
C THR A 331 4.27 10.43 -14.16
N VAL A 332 5.53 10.01 -14.34
CA VAL A 332 6.41 9.59 -13.22
C VAL A 332 6.52 10.68 -12.17
N GLN A 333 6.75 11.92 -12.59
CA GLN A 333 6.79 13.08 -11.69
C GLN A 333 5.44 13.35 -11.02
N GLY A 334 4.32 13.26 -11.75
CA GLY A 334 2.97 13.38 -11.19
C GLY A 334 2.73 12.40 -10.05
N ILE A 335 3.12 11.13 -10.25
CA ILE A 335 3.05 10.08 -9.23
C ILE A 335 3.93 10.44 -8.02
N ALA A 336 5.17 10.90 -8.25
CA ALA A 336 6.09 11.32 -7.20
C ALA A 336 5.59 12.54 -6.40
N TYR A 337 4.96 13.52 -7.05
CA TYR A 337 4.31 14.66 -6.36
C TYR A 337 3.13 14.19 -5.50
N GLY A 338 2.38 13.18 -5.95
CA GLY A 338 1.37 12.51 -5.13
C GLY A 338 1.97 11.85 -3.89
N THR A 339 3.10 11.15 -4.04
CA THR A 339 3.83 10.57 -2.89
C THR A 339 4.33 11.66 -1.95
N ARG A 340 4.90 12.75 -2.47
CA ARG A 340 5.31 13.91 -1.66
C ARG A 340 4.15 14.48 -0.86
N HIS A 341 2.97 14.61 -1.47
CA HIS A 341 1.77 15.07 -0.78
C HIS A 341 1.39 14.12 0.37
N ILE A 342 1.43 12.80 0.17
CA ILE A 342 1.17 11.83 1.23
C ILE A 342 2.19 11.98 2.38
N VAL A 343 3.48 12.06 2.07
CA VAL A 343 4.55 12.20 3.08
C VAL A 343 4.41 13.49 3.87
N GLU A 344 4.23 14.64 3.20
CA GLU A 344 4.03 15.93 3.87
C GLU A 344 2.77 15.92 4.75
N HIS A 345 1.68 15.33 4.26
CA HIS A 345 0.43 15.21 5.02
C HIS A 345 0.59 14.32 6.26
N CYS A 346 1.25 13.16 6.14
CA CYS A 346 1.54 12.31 7.28
C CYS A 346 2.43 13.01 8.32
N ASN A 347 3.47 13.71 7.87
CA ASN A 347 4.38 14.45 8.76
C ASN A 347 3.68 15.62 9.47
N ALA A 348 2.77 16.31 8.79
CA ALA A 348 1.94 17.34 9.41
C ALA A 348 1.01 16.79 10.53
N HIS A 349 0.74 15.49 10.54
CA HIS A 349 -0.13 14.81 11.51
C HIS A 349 0.65 13.90 12.48
N GLY A 350 1.95 14.14 12.66
CA GLY A 350 2.74 13.56 13.76
C GLY A 350 3.75 12.49 13.37
N HIS A 351 3.76 12.03 12.12
CA HIS A 351 4.89 11.24 11.61
C HIS A 351 6.15 12.10 11.45
N LYS A 352 7.31 11.46 11.35
CA LYS A 352 8.61 12.12 11.12
C LYS A 352 9.39 11.41 10.00
N ILE A 353 8.67 11.11 8.92
CA ILE A 353 9.21 10.40 7.77
C ILE A 353 10.32 11.23 7.15
N ASN A 354 11.53 10.68 7.15
CA ASN A 354 12.72 11.27 6.53
C ASN A 354 13.46 10.29 5.61
N THR A 355 13.00 9.03 5.55
CA THR A 355 13.59 7.97 4.72
C THR A 355 12.48 7.14 4.10
N LEU A 356 12.63 6.81 2.83
CA LEU A 356 11.70 5.91 2.13
C LEU A 356 12.39 4.59 1.81
N LEU A 357 11.62 3.51 1.78
CA LEU A 357 12.07 2.21 1.32
C LEU A 357 11.15 1.75 0.20
N ALA A 358 11.69 1.46 -0.98
CA ALA A 358 10.89 1.12 -2.14
C ALA A 358 11.08 -0.33 -2.58
N CYS A 359 9.98 -1.02 -2.84
CA CYS A 359 9.98 -2.37 -3.41
C CYS A 359 8.90 -2.53 -4.49
N GLY A 360 8.89 -3.70 -5.13
CA GLY A 360 7.95 -4.02 -6.20
C GLY A 360 8.45 -3.61 -7.59
N GLY A 361 7.60 -3.76 -8.61
CA GLY A 361 8.01 -3.67 -10.02
C GLY A 361 8.59 -2.31 -10.41
N LEU A 362 7.98 -1.21 -9.93
CA LEU A 362 8.42 0.14 -10.28
C LEU A 362 9.74 0.53 -9.61
N SER A 363 10.15 -0.14 -8.53
CA SER A 363 11.43 0.17 -7.88
C SER A 363 12.64 -0.26 -8.69
N LYS A 364 12.43 -1.10 -9.73
CA LYS A 364 13.45 -1.50 -10.70
C LYS A 364 13.75 -0.40 -11.74
N ASN A 365 12.93 0.65 -11.78
CA ASN A 365 13.07 1.74 -12.74
C ASN A 365 13.90 2.89 -12.14
N PRO A 366 15.13 3.15 -12.64
CA PRO A 366 16.04 4.11 -12.03
C PRO A 366 15.52 5.56 -12.11
N ILE A 367 14.87 5.94 -13.21
CA ILE A 367 14.28 7.29 -13.34
C ILE A 367 13.13 7.44 -12.34
N PHE A 368 12.28 6.42 -12.19
CA PHE A 368 11.19 6.46 -11.21
C PHE A 368 11.71 6.72 -9.81
N ILE A 369 12.73 5.97 -9.37
CA ILE A 369 13.28 6.11 -8.01
C ILE A 369 14.05 7.42 -7.83
N GLN A 370 14.86 7.85 -8.80
CA GLN A 370 15.59 9.13 -8.69
C GLN A 370 14.64 10.33 -8.63
N GLU A 371 13.61 10.39 -9.49
CA GLU A 371 12.63 11.48 -9.47
C GLU A 371 11.85 11.48 -8.15
N HIS A 372 11.52 10.32 -7.56
CA HIS A 372 10.92 10.27 -6.23
C HIS A 372 11.84 10.84 -5.16
N ALA A 373 13.13 10.48 -5.16
CA ALA A 373 14.11 11.00 -4.21
C ALA A 373 14.23 12.53 -4.32
N ASP A 374 14.38 13.04 -5.55
CA ASP A 374 14.54 14.47 -5.84
C ASP A 374 13.28 15.30 -5.47
N ILE A 375 12.09 14.76 -5.77
CA ILE A 375 10.82 15.46 -5.52
C ILE A 375 10.47 15.51 -4.03
N ILE A 376 10.65 14.39 -3.33
CA ILE A 376 10.29 14.26 -1.90
C ILE A 376 11.38 14.86 -1.02
N GLY A 377 12.63 14.87 -1.47
CA GLY A 377 13.78 15.38 -0.72
C GLY A 377 14.23 14.44 0.39
N CYS A 378 13.99 13.14 0.26
CA CYS A 378 14.39 12.10 1.20
C CYS A 378 15.20 11.00 0.49
N PRO A 379 16.18 10.37 1.14
CA PRO A 379 16.81 9.16 0.61
C PRO A 379 15.79 8.03 0.41
N ILE A 380 15.97 7.27 -0.66
CA ILE A 380 15.21 6.06 -0.95
C ILE A 380 16.15 4.86 -0.88
N ILE A 381 15.83 3.91 -0.01
CA ILE A 381 16.56 2.67 0.13
C ILE A 381 15.88 1.58 -0.68
N LEU A 382 16.64 0.94 -1.57
CA LEU A 382 16.26 -0.27 -2.27
C LEU A 382 16.80 -1.48 -1.49
N PRO A 383 15.97 -2.47 -1.15
CA PRO A 383 16.41 -3.66 -0.44
C PRO A 383 17.36 -4.49 -1.33
N ARG A 384 18.25 -5.27 -0.71
CA ARG A 384 19.13 -6.21 -1.40
C ARG A 384 18.33 -7.33 -2.08
N GLU A 385 17.28 -7.81 -1.41
CA GLU A 385 16.33 -8.78 -1.96
C GLU A 385 15.20 -8.05 -2.67
N SER A 386 15.04 -8.32 -3.97
CA SER A 386 14.02 -7.69 -4.81
C SER A 386 12.62 -8.25 -4.58
N GLU A 387 12.50 -9.50 -4.13
CA GLU A 387 11.23 -10.18 -3.91
C GLU A 387 10.72 -9.96 -2.48
N SER A 388 10.43 -8.70 -2.13
CA SER A 388 10.15 -8.29 -0.76
C SER A 388 8.90 -8.94 -0.14
N VAL A 389 7.87 -9.24 -0.93
CA VAL A 389 6.67 -9.93 -0.44
C VAL A 389 7.01 -11.37 -0.04
N LEU A 390 7.84 -12.06 -0.83
CA LEU A 390 8.30 -13.42 -0.52
C LEU A 390 9.22 -13.43 0.70
N LEU A 391 10.14 -12.45 0.79
CA LEU A 391 10.99 -12.29 1.97
C LEU A 391 10.16 -12.02 3.23
N GLY A 392 9.16 -11.15 3.16
CA GLY A 392 8.24 -10.89 4.25
C GLY A 392 7.52 -12.16 4.73
N ALA A 393 6.98 -12.96 3.80
CA ALA A 393 6.36 -14.23 4.13
C ALA A 393 7.35 -15.23 4.76
N ALA A 394 8.59 -15.28 4.27
CA ALA A 394 9.65 -16.11 4.84
C ALA A 394 10.03 -15.68 6.26
N ILE A 395 10.05 -14.36 6.54
CA ILE A 395 10.26 -13.81 7.88
C ILE A 395 9.16 -14.30 8.84
N LEU A 396 7.88 -14.29 8.42
CA LEU A 396 6.78 -14.83 9.23
C LEU A 396 6.98 -16.32 9.55
N GLY A 397 7.37 -17.12 8.55
CA GLY A 397 7.70 -18.53 8.75
C GLY A 397 8.85 -18.72 9.73
N ALA A 398 9.90 -17.90 9.64
CA ALA A 398 11.05 -17.93 10.54
C ALA A 398 10.65 -17.59 11.99
N VAL A 399 9.79 -16.60 12.19
CA VAL A 399 9.22 -16.28 13.52
C VAL A 399 8.38 -17.45 14.06
N ALA A 400 7.59 -18.10 13.21
CA ALA A 400 6.78 -19.26 13.60
C ALA A 400 7.64 -20.45 14.09
N THR A 401 8.89 -20.56 13.65
CA THR A 401 9.84 -21.57 14.18
C THR A 401 10.31 -21.28 15.60
N LYS A 402 10.01 -20.10 16.15
CA LYS A 402 10.51 -19.59 17.45
C LYS A 402 12.04 -19.44 17.50
N LYS A 403 12.70 -19.33 16.34
CA LYS A 403 14.13 -19.05 16.24
C LYS A 403 14.48 -17.60 16.59
N TYR A 404 13.53 -16.69 16.40
CA TYR A 404 13.64 -15.27 16.75
C TYR A 404 12.63 -14.95 17.84
N ASP A 405 12.99 -14.07 18.78
CA ASP A 405 12.14 -13.69 19.91
C ASP A 405 10.99 -12.76 19.48
N SER A 406 11.14 -12.08 18.34
CA SER A 406 10.11 -11.18 17.80
C SER A 406 10.18 -11.07 16.28
N LEU A 407 9.07 -10.59 15.68
CA LEU A 407 9.05 -10.24 14.27
C LEU A 407 10.11 -9.21 13.90
N ARG A 408 10.34 -8.22 14.78
CA ARG A 408 11.32 -7.16 14.54
C ARG A 408 12.75 -7.67 14.52
N GLU A 409 13.09 -8.63 15.39
CA GLU A 409 14.41 -9.25 15.37
C GLU A 409 14.65 -10.07 14.10
N ALA A 410 13.63 -10.81 13.66
CA ALA A 410 13.68 -11.55 12.41
C ALA A 410 13.85 -10.60 11.20
N MET A 411 13.11 -9.48 11.18
CA MET A 411 13.29 -8.42 10.18
C MET A 411 14.73 -7.90 10.17
N LYS A 412 15.25 -7.41 11.29
CA LYS A 412 16.64 -6.92 11.38
C LYS A 412 17.70 -7.92 10.91
N SER A 413 17.44 -9.21 11.12
CA SER A 413 18.38 -10.28 10.75
C SER A 413 18.31 -10.67 9.27
N LEU A 414 17.14 -10.56 8.64
CA LEU A 414 16.86 -11.10 7.31
C LEU A 414 16.72 -10.01 6.24
N ASN A 415 16.32 -8.80 6.63
CA ASN A 415 16.37 -7.61 5.79
C ASN A 415 17.83 -7.15 5.59
N ALA A 416 18.09 -6.52 4.45
CA ALA A 416 19.39 -5.91 4.17
C ALA A 416 19.21 -4.80 3.14
N ALA A 417 19.84 -3.64 3.37
CA ALA A 417 19.93 -2.59 2.37
C ALA A 417 20.75 -3.07 1.16
N GLY A 418 20.29 -2.73 -0.04
CA GLY A 418 21.01 -2.92 -1.30
C GLY A 418 21.65 -1.62 -1.76
N GLN A 419 20.83 -0.70 -2.24
CA GLN A 419 21.27 0.60 -2.76
C GLN A 419 20.55 1.74 -2.04
N VAL A 420 21.26 2.83 -1.77
CA VAL A 420 20.69 4.08 -1.28
C VAL A 420 20.73 5.12 -2.39
N ILE A 421 19.57 5.64 -2.76
CA ILE A 421 19.41 6.71 -3.74
C ILE A 421 19.18 8.01 -2.99
N HIS A 422 20.09 8.96 -3.15
CA HIS A 422 19.98 10.26 -2.52
C HIS A 422 19.32 11.27 -3.46
N PRO A 423 18.55 12.24 -2.92
CA PRO A 423 18.15 13.42 -3.67
C PRO A 423 19.38 14.14 -4.24
N SER A 424 19.21 14.79 -5.38
CA SER A 424 20.24 15.62 -5.99
C SER A 424 20.71 16.71 -5.03
N ASN A 425 22.03 16.88 -4.95
CA ASN A 425 22.66 17.95 -4.18
C ASN A 425 22.60 19.31 -4.90
N ASP A 426 22.16 19.37 -6.17
CA ASP A 426 22.00 20.64 -6.88
C ASP A 426 20.73 21.36 -6.38
N PRO A 427 20.84 22.55 -5.75
CA PRO A 427 19.69 23.31 -5.26
C PRO A 427 18.67 23.66 -6.35
N LYS A 428 19.08 23.71 -7.62
CA LYS A 428 18.17 23.97 -8.76
C LYS A 428 17.14 22.87 -8.93
N VAL A 429 17.52 21.61 -8.72
CA VAL A 429 16.61 20.46 -8.85
C VAL A 429 15.50 20.55 -7.82
N LYS A 430 15.84 20.76 -6.55
CA LYS A 430 14.86 20.98 -5.49
C LYS A 430 13.95 22.18 -5.78
N LYS A 431 14.53 23.32 -6.17
CA LYS A 431 13.77 24.53 -6.49
C LYS A 431 12.78 24.30 -7.63
N TYR A 432 13.17 23.54 -8.65
CA TYR A 432 12.32 23.18 -9.78
C TYR A 432 11.14 22.30 -9.35
N HIS A 433 11.40 21.22 -8.61
CA HIS A 433 10.34 20.34 -8.13
C HIS A 433 9.43 21.02 -7.11
N ASP A 434 9.92 21.94 -6.29
CA ASP A 434 9.08 22.77 -5.42
C ASP A 434 8.13 23.68 -6.24
N ALA A 435 8.57 24.19 -7.40
CA ALA A 435 7.70 24.95 -8.30
C ALA A 435 6.66 24.05 -8.98
N LYS A 436 7.06 22.89 -9.51
CA LYS A 436 6.12 21.93 -10.11
C LYS A 436 5.14 21.35 -9.10
N TYR A 437 5.54 21.16 -7.85
CA TYR A 437 4.65 20.71 -6.79
C TYR A 437 3.54 21.73 -6.51
N LYS A 438 3.84 23.04 -6.52
CA LYS A 438 2.80 24.08 -6.44
C LYS A 438 1.81 24.00 -7.60
N ILE A 439 2.29 23.78 -8.82
CA ILE A 439 1.44 23.60 -10.00
C ILE A 439 0.56 22.35 -9.84
N PHE A 440 1.14 21.22 -9.44
CA PHE A 440 0.43 19.97 -9.15
C PHE A 440 -0.73 20.18 -8.18
N ARG A 441 -0.50 20.91 -7.07
CA ARG A 441 -1.56 21.25 -6.11
C ARG A 441 -2.64 22.14 -6.73
N GLY A 442 -2.24 23.15 -7.50
CA GLY A 442 -3.15 24.06 -8.19
C GLY A 442 -4.04 23.38 -9.25
N LEU A 443 -3.54 22.35 -9.93
CA LEU A 443 -4.35 21.59 -10.90
C LEU A 443 -5.55 20.89 -10.24
N TYR A 444 -5.39 20.39 -9.03
CA TYR A 444 -6.50 19.80 -8.28
C TYR A 444 -7.52 20.87 -7.83
N GLU A 445 -7.04 22.01 -7.32
CA GLU A 445 -7.91 23.13 -6.92
C GLU A 445 -8.71 23.69 -8.11
N GLN A 446 -8.07 23.84 -9.27
CA GLN A 446 -8.74 24.26 -10.49
C GLN A 446 -9.82 23.27 -10.92
N GLN A 447 -9.56 21.97 -10.79
CA GLN A 447 -10.54 20.93 -11.08
C GLN A 447 -11.77 21.04 -10.17
N LEU A 448 -11.60 21.29 -8.87
CA LEU A 448 -12.72 21.53 -7.96
C LEU A 448 -13.55 22.75 -8.35
N SER A 449 -12.88 23.86 -8.71
CA SER A 449 -13.54 25.07 -9.19
C SER A 449 -14.39 24.79 -10.44
N ASN A 450 -13.82 24.11 -11.45
CA ASN A 450 -14.52 23.78 -12.68
C ASN A 450 -15.76 22.89 -12.44
N ARG A 451 -15.67 21.92 -11.52
CA ARG A 451 -16.81 21.08 -11.13
C ARG A 451 -17.93 21.91 -10.51
N SER A 452 -17.59 22.86 -9.63
CA SER A 452 -18.55 23.77 -9.01
C SER A 452 -19.24 24.64 -10.06
N THR A 453 -18.49 25.21 -11.01
CA THR A 453 -19.06 25.99 -12.12
C THR A 453 -20.06 25.18 -12.95
N MET A 454 -19.72 23.94 -13.30
CA MET A 454 -20.64 23.08 -14.07
C MET A 454 -21.87 22.67 -13.27
N ALA A 455 -21.72 22.39 -11.97
CA ALA A 455 -22.86 22.09 -11.10
C ALA A 455 -23.82 23.28 -11.00
N GLN A 456 -23.29 24.50 -10.88
CA GLN A 456 -24.09 25.73 -10.89
C GLN A 456 -24.79 25.98 -12.23
N ALA A 457 -24.14 25.67 -13.35
CA ALA A 457 -24.74 25.84 -14.68
C ALA A 457 -25.86 24.83 -14.98
N LEU A 458 -25.88 23.71 -14.26
CA LEU A 458 -26.86 22.63 -14.41
C LEU A 458 -27.98 22.64 -13.34
N ALA A 459 -27.82 23.43 -12.28
CA ALA A 459 -28.82 23.65 -11.23
C ALA A 459 -29.86 24.68 -11.70
#